data_AF-A0A6M1V026-F1
#
_entry.id   AF-A0A6M1V026-F1
#
_cell.length_a   1.000
_cell.length_b   1.000
_cell.length_c   1.000
_cell.angle_alpha   90.00
_cell.angle_beta   90.00
_cell.angle_gamma   90.00
#
_symmetry.space_group_name_H-M   'P 1'
#
loop_
_entity.id
_entity.type
_entity.pdbx_description
1 polymer ?
#
loop_
_entity_poly.entity_id
_entity_poly.type
_entity_poly.pdbx_seq_one_letter_code
_entity_poly.pdbx_strand_id
1 'polypeptide(L)' 'MFKRIKLILIATIILSGCSTTNNESNNETKSVPEEMEASKYVGQDFQPPAEKDAIEFAKKHRKEFEKVGE' A
#
# COMPACT_ATOMS: atom_id res chain seq x y z
N MET A 1 33.87 7.88 -39.28
CA MET A 1 33.55 6.58 -38.62
C MET A 1 33.19 6.70 -37.14
N PHE A 2 33.92 7.50 -36.34
CA PHE A 2 33.72 7.62 -34.88
C PHE A 2 32.31 8.03 -34.38
N LYS A 3 31.57 8.84 -35.15
CA LYS A 3 30.19 9.25 -34.77
C LYS A 3 29.21 8.06 -34.70
N ARG A 4 29.39 7.04 -35.55
CA ARG A 4 28.54 5.85 -35.59
C ARG A 4 28.81 4.92 -34.40
N ILE A 5 30.08 4.82 -33.97
CA ILE A 5 30.50 3.99 -32.83
C ILE A 5 29.89 4.51 -31.51
N LYS A 6 29.83 5.83 -31.33
CA LYS A 6 29.20 6.44 -30.14
C LYS A 6 27.69 6.14 -30.07
N LEU A 7 27.00 6.14 -31.20
CA LEU A 7 25.56 5.79 -31.26
C LEU A 7 25.32 4.32 -30.94
N ILE A 8 26.18 3.43 -31.43
CA ILE A 8 26.09 1.99 -31.14
C ILE A 8 26.28 1.75 -29.65
N LEU A 9 27.28 2.39 -29.02
CA LEU A 9 27.53 2.25 -27.58
C LEU A 9 26.32 2.65 -26.72
N ILE A 10 25.69 3.79 -27.04
CA ILE A 10 24.51 4.29 -26.31
C ILE A 10 23.32 3.33 -26.49
N ALA A 11 23.10 2.82 -27.70
CA ALA A 11 22.02 1.88 -27.98
C ALA A 11 22.19 0.56 -27.20
N THR A 12 23.41 0.04 -27.10
CA THR A 12 23.68 -1.19 -26.34
C THR A 12 23.41 -1.02 -24.85
N ILE A 13 23.76 0.15 -24.28
CA ILE A 13 23.52 0.47 -22.85
C ILE A 13 22.02 0.59 -22.55
N ILE A 14 21.25 1.20 -23.46
CA ILE A 14 19.79 1.31 -23.30
C ILE A 14 19.13 -0.07 -23.39
N LEU A 15 19.62 -0.94 -24.29
CA LEU A 15 19.03 -2.26 -24.50
C LEU A 15 19.36 -3.26 -23.38
N SER A 16 20.54 -3.16 -22.74
CA SER A 16 20.90 -3.99 -21.58
C SER A 16 20.32 -3.50 -20.24
N GLY A 17 19.73 -2.30 -20.22
CA GLY A 17 19.16 -1.67 -19.01
C GLY A 17 17.69 -1.96 -18.72
N CYS A 18 16.98 -2.69 -19.59
CA CYS A 18 15.58 -3.07 -19.34
C CYS A 18 15.52 -4.43 -18.61
N SER A 19 15.93 -4.44 -17.34
CA SER A 19 15.51 -5.55 -16.47
C SER A 19 13.99 -5.49 -16.40
N THR A 20 13.31 -6.62 -16.60
CA THR A 20 11.94 -6.78 -16.14
C THR A 20 11.94 -6.37 -14.67
N THR A 21 11.34 -5.23 -14.36
CA THR A 21 10.80 -4.99 -13.03
C THR A 21 9.74 -6.07 -12.90
N ASN A 22 10.08 -7.11 -12.15
CA ASN A 22 9.09 -8.02 -11.62
C ASN A 22 8.04 -7.11 -10.99
N ASN A 23 6.90 -7.03 -11.66
CA ASN A 23 5.63 -6.58 -11.14
C ASN A 23 5.14 -7.60 -10.11
N GLU A 24 6.00 -7.98 -9.18
CA GLU A 24 5.57 -8.16 -7.82
C GLU A 24 5.38 -6.73 -7.33
N SER A 25 4.19 -6.21 -7.60
CA SER A 25 3.65 -5.15 -6.77
C SER A 25 3.66 -5.73 -5.37
N ASN A 26 4.77 -5.50 -4.67
CA ASN A 26 4.83 -5.49 -3.23
C ASN A 26 3.87 -4.40 -2.81
N ASN A 27 2.58 -4.74 -2.86
CA ASN A 27 1.54 -4.16 -2.06
C ASN A 27 1.77 -4.65 -0.63
N GLU A 28 3.00 -4.60 -0.13
CA GLU A 28 3.27 -4.25 1.25
C GLU A 28 2.86 -2.78 1.41
N THR A 29 1.57 -2.51 1.15
CA THR A 29 0.79 -1.63 2.01
C THR A 29 1.25 -2.00 3.41
N LYS A 30 1.78 -1.04 4.18
CA LYS A 30 2.17 -1.25 5.57
C LYS A 30 0.93 -1.70 6.35
N SER A 31 0.53 -2.95 6.21
CA SER A 31 -0.63 -3.52 6.83
C SER A 31 -0.23 -3.82 8.27
N VAL A 32 -1.14 -3.52 9.20
CA VAL A 32 -0.98 -4.03 10.56
C VAL A 32 -0.86 -5.56 10.43
N PRO A 33 0.14 -6.18 11.08
CA PRO A 33 0.27 -7.64 11.04
C PRO A 33 -0.98 -8.27 11.65
N GLU A 34 -1.36 -9.45 11.15
CA GLU A 34 -2.54 -10.20 11.63
C GLU A 34 -2.49 -10.41 13.15
N GLU A 35 -1.29 -10.66 13.67
CA GLU A 35 -1.02 -10.76 15.10
C GLU A 35 0.12 -9.84 15.52
N MET A 36 0.03 -9.30 16.73
CA MET A 36 1.10 -8.53 17.35
C MET A 36 1.09 -8.66 18.86
N GLU A 37 2.23 -8.35 19.49
CA GLU A 37 2.32 -8.32 20.95
C GLU A 37 1.25 -7.40 21.55
N ALA A 38 0.50 -7.92 22.52
CA ALA A 38 -0.57 -7.18 23.18
C ALA A 38 -0.06 -5.87 23.83
N SER A 39 1.19 -5.86 24.32
CA SER A 39 1.84 -4.65 24.87
C SER A 39 2.03 -3.53 23.85
N LYS A 40 2.05 -3.86 22.55
CA LYS A 40 2.21 -2.93 21.43
C LYS A 40 0.87 -2.63 20.75
N TYR A 41 -0.19 -3.36 21.07
CA TYR A 41 -1.51 -3.21 20.45
C TYR A 41 -2.30 -2.08 21.13
N VAL A 42 -2.71 -1.09 20.35
CA VAL A 42 -3.48 0.09 20.78
C VAL A 42 -4.86 0.14 20.12
N GLY A 43 -5.31 -0.96 19.51
CA GLY A 43 -6.60 -1.02 18.80
C GLY A 43 -6.52 -0.70 17.31
N GLN A 44 -5.32 -0.69 16.72
CA GLN A 44 -5.14 -0.50 15.28
C GLN A 44 -5.85 -1.60 14.48
N ASP A 45 -6.42 -1.21 13.35
CA ASP A 45 -7.15 -2.08 12.41
C ASP A 45 -8.24 -2.98 13.03
N PHE A 46 -8.68 -2.68 14.26
CA PHE A 46 -9.84 -3.34 14.84
C PHE A 46 -11.10 -2.98 14.04
N GLN A 47 -11.64 -3.97 13.33
CA GLN A 47 -12.85 -3.80 12.54
C GLN A 47 -13.73 -5.04 12.73
N PRO A 48 -14.86 -4.93 13.46
CA PRO A 48 -15.81 -6.03 13.54
C PRO A 48 -16.40 -6.33 12.15
N PRO A 49 -16.85 -7.58 11.90
CA PRO A 49 -17.54 -7.94 10.67
C PRO A 49 -18.75 -7.03 10.45
N ALA A 50 -18.70 -6.23 9.39
CA ALA A 50 -19.73 -5.26 9.06
C ALA A 50 -19.71 -4.96 7.55
N GLU A 51 -20.86 -4.55 7.03
CA GLU A 51 -20.96 -4.03 5.67
C GLU A 51 -20.13 -2.75 5.54
N LYS A 52 -19.49 -2.55 4.38
CA LYS A 52 -18.66 -1.35 4.13
C LYS A 52 -19.43 -0.06 4.36
N ASP A 53 -20.69 -0.04 3.92
CA ASP A 53 -21.58 1.12 4.04
C ASP A 53 -21.91 1.42 5.52
N ALA A 54 -22.09 0.38 6.34
CA ALA A 54 -22.30 0.54 7.78
C ALA A 54 -21.06 1.13 8.48
N ILE A 55 -19.86 0.71 8.06
CA ILE A 55 -18.58 1.27 8.57
C ILE A 55 -18.47 2.75 8.20
N GLU A 56 -18.78 3.11 6.97
CA GLU A 56 -18.75 4.50 6.51
C GLU A 56 -19.78 5.36 7.25
N PHE A 57 -20.99 4.84 7.42
CA PHE A 57 -22.06 5.51 8.16
C PHE A 57 -21.66 5.77 9.62
N ALA A 58 -21.13 4.76 10.32
CA ALA A 58 -20.68 4.89 11.70
C ALA A 58 -19.57 5.94 11.83
N LYS A 59 -18.62 5.98 10.89
CA LYS A 59 -17.56 7.00 10.86
C LYS A 59 -18.14 8.41 10.70
N LYS A 60 -19.13 8.57 9.82
CA LYS A 60 -19.79 9.86 9.56
C LYS A 60 -20.61 10.37 10.77
N HIS A 61 -21.26 9.46 11.49
CA HIS A 61 -22.18 9.77 12.59
C HIS A 61 -21.58 9.52 13.99
N ARG A 62 -20.25 9.44 14.11
CA ARG A 62 -19.56 9.08 15.35
C ARG A 62 -20.07 9.82 16.60
N LYS A 63 -20.18 11.15 16.55
CA LYS A 63 -20.58 11.97 17.71
C LYS A 63 -22.01 11.71 18.17
N GLU A 64 -22.89 11.39 17.23
CA GLU A 64 -24.28 11.06 17.51
C GLU A 64 -24.37 9.72 18.25
N PHE A 65 -23.64 8.71 17.75
CA PHE A 65 -23.56 7.41 18.41
C PHE A 65 -22.86 7.45 19.77
N GLU A 66 -21.82 8.27 19.94
CA GLU A 66 -21.15 8.49 21.22
C GLU A 66 -22.15 8.99 22.28
N LYS A 67 -22.96 10.00 21.93
CA LYS A 67 -23.98 10.55 22.84
C LYS A 67 -25.11 9.57 23.18
N VAL A 68 -25.48 8.68 22.25
CA VAL A 68 -26.56 7.70 22.46
C VAL A 68 -26.07 6.51 23.29
N GLY A 69 -24.78 6.20 23.23
CA GLY A 69 -24.17 5.05 23.90
C GLY A 69 -23.71 5.29 25.34
N GLU A 70 -23.52 6.56 25.75
CA GLU A 70 -23.24 6.97 27.15
C GLU A 70 -24.44 6.78 28.08
#